data_AF-A0A931LRY2-F1
#
_entry.id   AF-A0A931LRY2-F1
#
_cell.length_a   1.000
_cell.length_b   1.000
_cell.length_c   1.000
_cell.angle_alpha   90.00
_cell.angle_beta   90.00
_cell.angle_gamma   90.00
#
_symmetry.space_group_name_H-M   'P 1'
#
loop_
_entity.id
_entity.type
_entity.pdbx_description
1 polymer ?
#
loop_
_entity_poly.entity_id
_entity_poly.type
_entity_poly.pdbx_seq_one_letter_code
_entity_poly.pdbx_strand_id
1 'polypeptide(L)'
;MTVTQVYMDNCSHCHGDNGEGGGAGSATLLTKELFDQAHDRGFFDAIKDGVPDRAMPAYGGVWPDNMIWGLVVHIRELQAKALRAKYGSPKPDAKGIYHSKHHNFKMETVIKEGLGLSTPWAIDWLPDGKMLITNRPGALVVFEKGALRPVEGVPTSIQLGQGGLLDITVHPDYKSNGWIYMAYAEPDEKGAAMTKIVRGKLVFGKRIRWTSQQTIFQAPKDSYNKSGNHFGSRIVFDGKRHIYFSIGERGQQDLAQDPGKPNGKIFRVNEDGTVPPDNPFLGGKGLPEVWSYGHRNPQGLAIDLNGNVFDTEHGPRGGDEFNLIKKGANYGWPKAIYSINYDDVPMTFPWPRDGVAYEAPLLRWLPSCATCGLAVVRGPKFGKWKGDLLAGGLAGKNLDRIRVKGGKVVEHEELLQGMGRVRDVAYGPDGAIYLVLNGPDEVDRLVEAP
;
A
#
# COMPACT_ATOMS: atom_id res chain seq x y z
N MET A 1 -7.23 -19.99 -22.00
CA MET A 1 -6.82 -18.93 -22.94
C MET A 1 -6.37 -17.75 -22.10
N THR A 2 -5.23 -17.14 -22.39
CA THR A 2 -4.72 -16.01 -21.62
C THR A 2 -5.23 -14.68 -22.18
N VAL A 3 -5.20 -13.63 -21.37
CA VAL A 3 -5.63 -12.28 -21.76
C VAL A 3 -4.82 -11.78 -22.96
N THR A 4 -3.50 -11.94 -22.91
CA THR A 4 -2.61 -11.49 -24.00
C THR A 4 -2.92 -12.25 -25.29
N GLN A 5 -3.16 -13.56 -25.22
CA GLN A 5 -3.52 -14.34 -26.41
C GLN A 5 -4.85 -13.86 -27.02
N VAL A 6 -5.86 -13.58 -26.19
CA VAL A 6 -7.14 -13.01 -26.68
C VAL A 6 -6.91 -11.68 -27.40
N TYR A 7 -6.09 -10.80 -26.83
CA TYR A 7 -5.75 -9.52 -27.46
C TYR A 7 -5.08 -9.71 -28.83
N MET A 8 -4.08 -10.59 -28.92
CA MET A 8 -3.34 -10.84 -30.17
C MET A 8 -4.23 -11.47 -31.24
N ASP A 9 -5.10 -12.41 -30.89
CA ASP A 9 -5.92 -13.11 -31.88
C ASP A 9 -7.08 -12.25 -32.40
N ASN A 10 -7.54 -11.26 -31.63
CA ASN A 10 -8.80 -10.58 -31.90
C ASN A 10 -8.72 -9.06 -31.98
N CYS A 11 -7.78 -8.44 -31.26
CA CYS A 11 -7.72 -6.98 -31.13
C CYS A 11 -6.53 -6.38 -31.90
N SER A 12 -5.40 -7.08 -31.97
CA SER A 12 -4.15 -6.49 -32.49
C SER A 12 -4.20 -6.16 -33.99
N HIS A 13 -5.01 -6.86 -34.79
CA HIS A 13 -5.18 -6.50 -36.20
C HIS A 13 -5.70 -5.06 -36.39
N CYS A 14 -6.58 -4.60 -35.51
CA CYS A 14 -7.09 -3.23 -35.53
C CYS A 14 -6.20 -2.31 -34.69
N HIS A 15 -5.81 -2.72 -33.49
CA HIS A 15 -5.17 -1.84 -32.50
C HIS A 15 -3.64 -1.91 -32.47
N GLY A 16 -3.02 -2.73 -33.31
CA GLY A 16 -1.58 -3.02 -33.27
C GLY A 16 -1.19 -3.92 -32.10
N ASP A 17 -0.05 -4.59 -32.22
CA ASP A 17 0.44 -5.53 -31.19
C ASP A 17 0.77 -4.83 -29.86
N ASN A 18 1.04 -3.51 -29.89
CA ASN A 18 1.35 -2.71 -28.71
C ASN A 18 0.31 -1.61 -28.44
N GLY A 19 -0.86 -1.62 -29.11
CA GLY A 19 -1.92 -0.62 -28.92
C GLY A 19 -1.76 0.67 -29.74
N GLU A 20 -0.81 0.70 -30.67
CA GLU A 20 -0.48 1.86 -31.53
C GLU A 20 -1.61 2.26 -32.49
N GLY A 21 -2.55 1.36 -32.80
CA GLY A 21 -3.68 1.59 -33.71
C GLY A 21 -3.32 1.46 -35.19
N GLY A 22 -4.17 2.01 -36.06
CA GLY A 22 -3.93 2.13 -37.51
C GLY A 22 -4.61 1.06 -38.37
N GLY A 23 -4.89 -0.12 -37.82
CA GLY A 23 -5.70 -1.13 -38.50
C GLY A 23 -7.16 -0.70 -38.59
N ALA A 24 -7.78 -0.85 -39.77
CA ALA A 24 -9.16 -0.44 -40.05
C ALA A 24 -9.48 1.03 -39.65
N GLY A 25 -8.47 1.92 -39.63
CA GLY A 25 -8.63 3.32 -39.22
C GLY A 25 -8.81 3.53 -37.71
N SER A 26 -8.44 2.54 -36.89
CA SER A 26 -8.51 2.66 -35.43
C SER A 26 -7.56 3.74 -34.91
N ALA A 27 -7.99 4.45 -33.87
CA ALA A 27 -7.14 5.38 -33.15
C ALA A 27 -6.18 4.64 -32.21
N THR A 28 -5.04 5.27 -31.92
CA THR A 28 -4.11 4.78 -30.91
C THR A 28 -4.75 4.75 -29.52
N LEU A 29 -4.45 3.71 -28.75
CA LEU A 29 -4.82 3.62 -27.35
C LEU A 29 -3.79 4.29 -26.43
N LEU A 30 -2.63 4.71 -26.93
CA LEU A 30 -1.44 5.04 -26.14
C LEU A 30 -1.32 6.53 -25.77
N THR A 31 -2.44 7.24 -25.67
CA THR A 31 -2.44 8.67 -25.34
C THR A 31 -2.48 8.89 -23.82
N LYS A 32 -1.99 10.05 -23.38
CA LYS A 32 -1.97 10.41 -21.96
C LYS A 32 -3.38 10.66 -21.43
N GLU A 33 -4.23 11.21 -22.29
CA GLU A 33 -5.63 11.53 -22.01
C GLU A 33 -6.43 10.25 -21.75
N LEU A 34 -6.13 9.18 -22.49
CA LEU A 34 -6.78 7.88 -22.30
C LEU A 34 -6.22 7.11 -21.11
N PHE A 35 -5.01 7.41 -20.62
CA PHE A 35 -4.39 6.76 -19.46
C PHE A 35 -4.90 7.33 -18.12
N ASP A 36 -6.21 7.21 -17.92
CA ASP A 36 -6.93 7.62 -16.72
C ASP A 36 -8.01 6.58 -16.39
N GLN A 37 -8.11 6.20 -15.12
CA GLN A 37 -9.05 5.17 -14.61
C GLN A 37 -10.52 5.49 -14.91
N ALA A 38 -10.88 6.74 -15.17
CA ALA A 38 -12.22 7.14 -15.61
C ALA A 38 -12.63 6.48 -16.94
N HIS A 39 -11.66 6.08 -17.78
CA HIS A 39 -11.91 5.41 -19.05
C HIS A 39 -11.99 3.88 -18.93
N ASP A 40 -11.66 3.28 -17.77
CA ASP A 40 -11.65 1.81 -17.61
C ASP A 40 -13.00 1.18 -17.98
N ARG A 41 -14.08 1.78 -17.49
CA ARG A 41 -15.44 1.31 -17.77
C ARG A 41 -15.80 1.50 -19.24
N GLY A 42 -15.39 2.62 -19.84
CA GLY A 42 -15.60 2.88 -21.26
C GLY A 42 -14.89 1.86 -22.15
N PHE A 43 -13.65 1.47 -21.82
CA PHE A 43 -12.96 0.39 -22.53
C PHE A 43 -13.67 -0.95 -22.37
N PHE A 44 -14.10 -1.28 -21.15
CA PHE A 44 -14.87 -2.49 -20.89
C PHE A 44 -16.14 -2.56 -21.74
N ASP A 45 -16.96 -1.51 -21.69
CA ASP A 45 -18.24 -1.44 -22.42
C ASP A 45 -17.99 -1.45 -23.94
N ALA A 46 -16.97 -0.74 -24.45
CA ALA A 46 -16.64 -0.76 -25.87
C ALA A 46 -16.22 -2.15 -26.38
N ILE A 47 -15.46 -2.92 -25.59
CA ILE A 47 -15.08 -4.30 -25.94
C ILE A 47 -16.31 -5.22 -25.86
N LYS A 48 -17.14 -5.04 -24.82
CA LYS A 48 -18.33 -5.87 -24.61
C LYS A 48 -19.39 -5.65 -25.68
N ASP A 49 -19.74 -4.40 -25.94
CA ASP A 49 -20.89 -4.03 -26.74
C ASP A 49 -20.50 -3.66 -28.19
N GLY A 50 -19.20 -3.59 -28.47
CA GLY A 50 -18.68 -3.04 -29.72
C GLY A 50 -18.82 -1.52 -29.76
N VAL A 51 -18.43 -0.91 -30.88
CA VAL A 51 -18.67 0.52 -31.10
C VAL A 51 -19.51 0.69 -32.36
N PRO A 52 -20.77 1.14 -32.24
CA PRO A 52 -21.62 1.42 -33.39
C PRO A 52 -20.94 2.34 -34.40
N ASP A 53 -21.18 2.11 -35.68
CA ASP A 53 -20.61 2.87 -36.81
C ASP A 53 -19.08 2.81 -36.93
N ARG A 54 -18.43 1.91 -36.19
CA ARG A 54 -17.01 1.53 -36.33
C ARG A 54 -16.92 0.04 -36.68
N ALA A 55 -15.79 -0.38 -37.25
CA ALA A 55 -15.48 -1.78 -37.50
C ALA A 55 -15.10 -2.56 -36.22
N MET A 56 -15.57 -2.14 -35.04
CA MET A 56 -15.25 -2.77 -33.76
C MET A 56 -16.39 -3.72 -33.35
N PRO A 57 -16.22 -5.04 -33.49
CA PRO A 57 -17.27 -6.00 -33.15
C PRO A 57 -17.49 -6.06 -31.63
N ALA A 58 -18.69 -6.51 -31.25
CA ALA A 58 -19.04 -6.81 -29.86
C ALA A 58 -18.49 -8.18 -29.46
N TYR A 59 -17.90 -8.27 -28.28
CA TYR A 59 -17.42 -9.54 -27.72
C TYR A 59 -18.19 -10.02 -26.48
N GLY A 60 -19.22 -9.29 -26.08
CA GLY A 60 -20.20 -9.72 -25.10
C GLY A 60 -20.88 -11.02 -25.55
N GLY A 61 -20.94 -12.01 -24.66
CA GLY A 61 -21.46 -13.34 -24.98
C GLY A 61 -20.48 -14.26 -25.71
N VAL A 62 -19.41 -13.71 -26.31
CA VAL A 62 -18.27 -14.48 -26.81
C VAL A 62 -17.31 -14.80 -25.66
N TRP A 63 -17.00 -13.81 -24.84
CA TRP A 63 -16.17 -13.97 -23.64
C TRP A 63 -16.90 -13.56 -22.36
N PRO A 64 -16.56 -14.20 -21.23
CA PRO A 64 -17.06 -13.77 -19.93
C PRO A 64 -16.49 -12.40 -19.53
N ASP A 65 -17.21 -11.67 -18.70
CA ASP A 65 -16.86 -10.30 -18.27
C ASP A 65 -15.49 -10.21 -17.60
N ASN A 66 -15.03 -11.25 -16.88
CA ASN A 66 -13.68 -11.24 -16.32
C ASN A 66 -12.60 -11.24 -17.41
N MET A 67 -12.81 -11.91 -18.56
CA MET A 67 -11.88 -11.85 -19.69
C MET A 67 -11.86 -10.47 -20.34
N ILE A 68 -13.04 -9.87 -20.53
CA ILE A 68 -13.14 -8.50 -21.08
C ILE A 68 -12.44 -7.50 -20.14
N TRP A 69 -12.63 -7.63 -18.83
CA TRP A 69 -11.88 -6.84 -17.85
C TRP A 69 -10.37 -7.09 -17.94
N GLY A 70 -9.96 -8.33 -18.14
CA GLY A 70 -8.56 -8.66 -18.38
C GLY A 70 -7.96 -7.89 -19.56
N LEU A 71 -8.69 -7.74 -20.66
CA LEU A 71 -8.25 -6.92 -21.80
C LEU A 71 -8.08 -5.44 -21.43
N VAL A 72 -8.93 -4.89 -20.56
CA VAL A 72 -8.75 -3.52 -20.02
C VAL A 72 -7.44 -3.43 -19.25
N VAL A 73 -7.15 -4.39 -18.37
CA VAL A 73 -5.87 -4.44 -17.63
C VAL A 73 -4.69 -4.51 -18.60
N HIS A 74 -4.76 -5.33 -19.65
CA HIS A 74 -3.72 -5.43 -20.67
C HIS A 74 -3.50 -4.11 -21.42
N ILE A 75 -4.58 -3.42 -21.83
CA ILE A 75 -4.51 -2.10 -22.48
C ILE A 75 -3.79 -1.09 -21.56
N ARG A 76 -4.07 -1.12 -20.25
CA ARG A 76 -3.37 -0.25 -19.27
C ARG A 76 -1.88 -0.55 -19.18
N GLU A 77 -1.48 -1.81 -19.24
CA GLU A 77 -0.07 -2.21 -19.28
C GLU A 77 0.64 -1.71 -20.55
N LEU A 78 -0.01 -1.81 -21.72
CA LEU A 78 0.50 -1.27 -22.98
C LEU A 78 0.66 0.25 -22.91
N GLN A 79 -0.37 0.97 -22.41
CA GLN A 79 -0.33 2.41 -22.21
C GLN A 79 0.81 2.81 -21.27
N ALA A 80 0.94 2.19 -20.11
CA ALA A 80 1.98 2.52 -19.14
C ALA A 80 3.39 2.32 -19.72
N LYS A 81 3.61 1.22 -20.44
CA LYS A 81 4.89 0.94 -21.12
C LYS A 81 5.19 2.03 -22.16
N ALA A 82 4.23 2.35 -23.02
CA ALA A 82 4.40 3.35 -24.08
C ALA A 82 4.64 4.76 -23.52
N LEU A 83 3.87 5.17 -22.52
CA LEU A 83 3.99 6.49 -21.90
C LEU A 83 5.31 6.63 -21.14
N ARG A 84 5.77 5.59 -20.45
CA ARG A 84 7.10 5.57 -19.82
C ARG A 84 8.21 5.72 -20.86
N ALA A 85 8.12 5.00 -21.98
CA ALA A 85 9.11 5.10 -23.07
C ALA A 85 9.13 6.51 -23.69
N LYS A 86 7.96 7.14 -23.85
CA LYS A 86 7.82 8.46 -24.47
C LYS A 86 8.22 9.63 -23.57
N TYR A 87 7.78 9.62 -22.31
CA TYR A 87 7.94 10.76 -21.39
C TYR A 87 9.04 10.56 -20.35
N GLY A 88 9.58 9.34 -20.24
CA GLY A 88 10.61 9.01 -19.27
C GLY A 88 10.08 9.02 -17.83
N SER A 89 10.99 9.29 -16.90
CA SER A 89 10.73 9.28 -15.45
C SER A 89 11.08 10.61 -14.82
N PRO A 90 10.51 10.95 -13.66
CA PRO A 90 10.95 12.09 -12.88
C PRO A 90 12.47 12.01 -12.63
N LYS A 91 13.19 13.07 -13.01
CA LYS A 91 14.64 13.17 -12.87
C LYS A 91 14.97 14.55 -12.32
N PRO A 92 16.05 14.66 -11.54
CA PRO A 92 16.51 15.96 -11.09
C PRO A 92 17.15 16.73 -12.23
N ASP A 93 17.20 18.05 -12.10
CA ASP A 93 18.00 18.93 -12.94
C ASP A 93 19.52 18.75 -12.68
N ALA A 94 20.35 19.53 -13.38
CA ALA A 94 21.80 19.48 -13.20
C ALA A 94 22.29 19.86 -11.78
N LYS A 95 21.43 20.46 -10.95
CA LYS A 95 21.70 20.84 -9.55
C LYS A 95 21.15 19.83 -8.54
N GLY A 96 20.60 18.70 -9.02
CA GLY A 96 19.99 17.67 -8.17
C GLY A 96 18.58 18.02 -7.71
N ILE A 97 17.90 19.00 -8.32
CA ILE A 97 16.56 19.46 -7.92
C ILE A 97 15.49 18.75 -8.73
N TYR A 98 14.54 18.13 -8.04
CA TYR A 98 13.32 17.62 -8.62
C TYR A 98 12.26 18.72 -8.67
N HIS A 99 11.58 18.82 -9.81
CA HIS A 99 10.49 19.77 -10.03
C HIS A 99 9.15 19.04 -10.06
N SER A 100 8.29 19.31 -9.07
CA SER A 100 6.89 18.86 -9.08
C SER A 100 5.95 20.01 -9.42
N LYS A 101 4.66 19.71 -9.62
CA LYS A 101 3.61 20.70 -9.89
C LYS A 101 3.53 21.82 -8.84
N HIS A 102 3.84 21.52 -7.58
CA HIS A 102 3.57 22.45 -6.47
C HIS A 102 4.76 22.75 -5.55
N HIS A 103 5.89 22.08 -5.75
CA HIS A 103 7.07 22.26 -4.90
C HIS A 103 8.34 21.68 -5.56
N ASN A 104 9.49 22.33 -5.33
CA ASN A 104 10.80 21.79 -5.72
C ASN A 104 11.46 21.13 -4.51
N PHE A 105 12.17 20.03 -4.72
CA PHE A 105 12.83 19.33 -3.61
C PHE A 105 14.12 18.66 -4.05
N LYS A 106 14.98 18.36 -3.08
CA LYS A 106 16.17 17.51 -3.25
C LYS A 106 16.02 16.24 -2.42
N MET A 107 16.78 15.22 -2.79
CA MET A 107 16.89 13.99 -2.04
C MET A 107 18.27 13.92 -1.36
N GLU A 108 18.30 13.54 -0.10
CA GLU A 108 19.52 13.40 0.70
C GLU A 108 19.51 12.04 1.43
N THR A 109 20.63 11.34 1.40
CA THR A 109 20.79 10.09 2.16
C THR A 109 21.09 10.37 3.63
N VAL A 110 20.31 9.78 4.51
CA VAL A 110 20.44 9.90 5.97
C VAL A 110 21.18 8.70 6.54
N ILE A 111 20.84 7.49 6.08
CA ILE A 111 21.52 6.24 6.44
C ILE A 111 21.81 5.48 5.16
N LYS A 112 23.10 5.34 4.86
CA LYS A 112 23.60 4.62 3.69
C LYS A 112 23.59 3.11 3.92
N GLU A 113 23.50 2.35 2.83
CA GLU A 113 23.63 0.90 2.84
C GLU A 113 24.99 0.49 3.43
N GLY A 114 25.00 -0.65 4.14
CA GLY A 114 26.20 -1.17 4.80
C GLY A 114 26.46 -0.62 6.21
N LEU A 115 25.66 0.34 6.70
CA LEU A 115 25.74 0.83 8.08
C LEU A 115 25.01 -0.04 9.12
N GLY A 116 24.43 -1.18 8.71
CA GLY A 116 23.74 -2.13 9.59
C GLY A 116 22.22 -2.20 9.39
N LEU A 117 21.67 -1.55 8.35
CA LEU A 117 20.32 -1.83 7.87
C LEU A 117 20.28 -3.19 7.15
N SER A 118 19.18 -3.92 7.31
CA SER A 118 18.98 -5.22 6.66
C SER A 118 17.49 -5.43 6.38
N THR A 119 17.08 -5.17 5.14
CA THR A 119 15.69 -5.04 4.73
C THR A 119 14.88 -4.20 5.73
N PRO A 120 15.23 -2.91 5.90
CA PRO A 120 14.49 -2.02 6.79
C PRO A 120 13.02 -1.97 6.36
N TRP A 121 12.10 -1.91 7.33
CA TRP A 121 10.66 -2.06 7.10
C TRP A 121 9.87 -0.80 7.48
N ALA A 122 10.03 -0.28 8.70
CA ALA A 122 9.40 0.97 9.13
C ALA A 122 10.34 1.83 9.97
N ILE A 123 10.02 3.11 10.03
CA ILE A 123 10.69 4.10 10.89
C ILE A 123 9.69 4.95 11.67
N ASP A 124 10.09 5.36 12.88
CA ASP A 124 9.41 6.42 13.64
C ASP A 124 10.40 7.09 14.60
N TRP A 125 10.03 8.20 15.23
CA TRP A 125 10.92 9.02 16.05
C TRP A 125 10.49 9.09 17.51
N LEU A 126 11.48 8.98 18.40
CA LEU A 126 11.31 9.43 19.78
C LEU A 126 11.31 10.98 19.83
N PRO A 127 10.72 11.58 20.88
CA PRO A 127 10.61 13.04 20.97
C PRO A 127 11.94 13.80 21.07
N ASP A 128 13.05 13.10 21.32
CA ASP A 128 14.41 13.65 21.35
C ASP A 128 15.16 13.49 20.02
N GLY A 129 14.47 13.05 18.96
CA GLY A 129 14.98 12.93 17.60
C GLY A 129 15.67 11.60 17.28
N LYS A 130 15.77 10.66 18.23
CA LYS A 130 16.24 9.31 17.94
C LYS A 130 15.26 8.60 17.01
N MET A 131 15.75 8.05 15.91
CA MET A 131 14.92 7.32 14.94
C MET A 131 14.96 5.83 15.25
N LEU A 132 13.79 5.21 15.41
CA LEU A 132 13.60 3.77 15.53
C LEU A 132 13.46 3.18 14.15
N ILE A 133 14.08 2.04 13.90
CA ILE A 133 14.01 1.35 12.60
C ILE A 133 13.85 -0.14 12.84
N THR A 134 12.81 -0.73 12.26
CA THR A 134 12.65 -2.18 12.21
C THR A 134 13.35 -2.75 10.99
N ASN A 135 14.18 -3.76 11.18
CA ASN A 135 14.74 -4.59 10.14
C ASN A 135 13.94 -5.89 10.07
N ARG A 136 13.35 -6.17 8.90
CA ARG A 136 12.46 -7.32 8.70
C ARG A 136 13.01 -8.66 9.22
N PRO A 137 14.32 -8.97 9.12
CA PRO A 137 14.88 -10.21 9.68
C PRO A 137 14.74 -10.38 11.20
N GLY A 138 14.37 -9.36 11.96
CA GLY A 138 14.04 -9.50 13.40
C GLY A 138 14.67 -8.48 14.34
N ALA A 139 15.36 -7.46 13.83
CA ALA A 139 16.10 -6.52 14.66
C ALA A 139 15.43 -5.14 14.72
N LEU A 140 15.25 -4.60 15.92
CA LEU A 140 14.98 -3.17 16.12
C LEU A 140 16.32 -2.47 16.37
N VAL A 141 16.55 -1.36 15.68
CA VAL A 141 17.72 -0.50 15.89
C VAL A 141 17.29 0.93 16.18
N VAL A 142 18.10 1.64 16.95
CA VAL A 142 17.97 3.08 17.18
C VAL A 142 19.10 3.80 16.46
N PHE A 143 18.74 4.70 15.54
CA PHE A 143 19.68 5.61 14.92
C PHE A 143 19.80 6.89 15.75
N GLU A 144 21.03 7.16 16.19
CA GLU A 144 21.37 8.40 16.86
C GLU A 144 22.82 8.77 16.59
N LYS A 145 23.10 10.07 16.42
CA LYS A 145 24.47 10.60 16.23
C LYS A 145 25.26 9.87 15.12
N GLY A 146 24.59 9.50 14.04
CA GLY A 146 25.20 8.81 12.90
C GLY A 146 25.47 7.32 13.08
N ALA A 147 25.01 6.70 14.18
CA ALA A 147 25.24 5.28 14.46
C ALA A 147 23.93 4.52 14.72
N LEU A 148 23.88 3.26 14.29
CA LEU A 148 22.82 2.31 14.62
C LEU A 148 23.18 1.52 15.87
N ARG A 149 22.27 1.51 16.85
CA ARG A 149 22.40 0.75 18.10
C ARG A 149 21.30 -0.32 18.18
N PRO A 150 21.62 -1.61 18.32
CA PRO A 150 20.60 -2.65 18.42
C PRO A 150 19.83 -2.54 19.74
N VAL A 151 18.55 -2.92 19.69
CA VAL A 151 17.69 -3.08 20.86
C VAL A 151 17.57 -4.56 21.20
N GLU A 152 17.90 -4.91 22.44
CA GLU A 152 17.77 -6.27 22.97
C GLU A 152 16.36 -6.51 23.53
N GLY A 153 15.92 -7.78 23.52
CA GLY A 153 14.67 -8.19 24.16
C GLY A 153 13.40 -7.89 23.37
N VAL A 154 13.51 -7.53 22.09
CA VAL A 154 12.34 -7.44 21.20
C VAL A 154 11.66 -8.81 21.01
N PRO A 155 10.35 -8.85 20.71
CA PRO A 155 9.65 -10.09 20.43
C PRO A 155 10.33 -10.91 19.32
N THR A 156 10.34 -12.23 19.49
CA THR A 156 10.78 -13.14 18.42
C THR A 156 9.76 -13.15 17.29
N SER A 157 10.20 -12.74 16.10
CA SER A 157 9.46 -12.85 14.85
C SER A 157 10.00 -13.98 13.98
N ILE A 158 9.17 -14.57 13.13
CA ILE A 158 9.61 -15.50 12.09
C ILE A 158 9.77 -14.81 10.74
N GLN A 159 10.90 -15.03 10.09
CA GLN A 159 11.10 -14.63 8.71
C GLN A 159 10.48 -15.67 7.78
N LEU A 160 9.26 -15.39 7.31
CA LEU A 160 8.50 -16.27 6.44
C LEU A 160 7.98 -15.45 5.24
N GLY A 161 8.72 -15.50 4.12
CA GLY A 161 8.43 -14.69 2.93
C GLY A 161 8.45 -13.19 3.21
N GLN A 162 7.27 -12.58 3.29
CA GLN A 162 7.03 -11.18 3.61
C GLN A 162 7.00 -10.90 5.12
N GLY A 163 6.87 -11.93 5.96
CA GLY A 163 6.82 -11.82 7.42
C GLY A 163 8.18 -11.56 8.06
N GLY A 164 8.14 -11.04 9.30
CA GLY A 164 9.32 -10.68 10.07
C GLY A 164 8.97 -9.68 11.18
N LEU A 165 9.93 -8.84 11.56
CA LEU A 165 9.67 -7.64 12.36
C LEU A 165 9.19 -6.53 11.42
N LEU A 166 7.96 -6.04 11.61
CA LEU A 166 7.28 -5.22 10.61
C LEU A 166 7.19 -3.78 11.12
N ASP A 167 6.03 -3.34 11.56
CA ASP A 167 5.81 -1.94 11.87
C ASP A 167 6.32 -1.54 13.26
N ILE A 168 6.65 -0.26 13.41
CA ILE A 168 6.99 0.38 14.66
C ILE A 168 6.36 1.77 14.69
N THR A 169 5.65 2.11 15.76
CA THR A 169 5.14 3.46 15.94
C THR A 169 5.24 3.92 17.39
N VAL A 170 5.68 5.15 17.58
CA VAL A 170 5.84 5.81 18.87
C VAL A 170 4.53 6.47 19.24
N HIS A 171 4.09 6.26 20.48
CA HIS A 171 2.86 6.85 20.96
C HIS A 171 2.92 8.40 20.89
N PRO A 172 1.87 9.12 20.44
CA PRO A 172 1.88 10.59 20.35
C PRO A 172 2.23 11.29 21.67
N ASP A 173 1.76 10.73 22.80
CA ASP A 173 2.08 11.16 24.17
C ASP A 173 3.27 10.39 24.81
N TYR A 174 4.27 9.99 24.02
CA TYR A 174 5.42 9.21 24.50
C TYR A 174 6.15 9.87 25.68
N LYS A 175 6.22 11.22 25.72
CA LYS A 175 6.88 11.94 26.83
C LYS A 175 6.26 11.61 28.19
N SER A 176 4.95 11.33 28.22
CA SER A 176 4.21 11.06 29.46
C SER A 176 4.17 9.56 29.76
N ASN A 177 4.00 8.71 28.75
CA ASN A 177 3.72 7.28 28.95
C ASN A 177 4.83 6.32 28.54
N GLY A 178 5.74 6.73 27.66
CA GLY A 178 6.86 5.94 27.15
C GLY A 178 6.48 4.76 26.24
N TRP A 179 5.24 4.72 25.71
CA TRP A 179 4.76 3.58 24.92
C TRP A 179 5.20 3.61 23.47
N ILE A 180 5.60 2.45 22.95
CA ILE A 180 5.93 2.20 21.55
C ILE A 180 5.20 0.93 21.15
N TYR A 181 4.60 0.92 19.96
CA TYR A 181 3.82 -0.18 19.43
C TYR A 181 4.58 -0.83 18.29
N MET A 182 4.47 -2.15 18.19
CA MET A 182 5.24 -2.96 17.25
C MET A 182 4.35 -4.06 16.68
N ALA A 183 4.44 -4.24 15.37
CA ALA A 183 3.81 -5.33 14.66
C ALA A 183 4.87 -6.34 14.18
N TYR A 184 4.58 -7.63 14.29
CA TYR A 184 5.48 -8.67 13.81
C TYR A 184 4.74 -9.94 13.43
N ALA A 185 5.37 -10.77 12.61
CA ALA A 185 4.92 -12.13 12.33
C ALA A 185 5.23 -13.02 13.55
N GLU A 186 4.24 -13.24 14.41
CA GLU A 186 4.34 -14.16 15.54
C GLU A 186 4.35 -15.61 15.02
N PRO A 187 5.38 -16.42 15.33
CA PRO A 187 5.36 -17.84 15.03
C PRO A 187 4.48 -18.64 16.00
N ASP A 188 3.96 -19.75 15.52
CA ASP A 188 3.59 -20.89 16.35
C ASP A 188 4.72 -21.93 16.39
N GLU A 189 4.52 -22.99 17.17
CA GLU A 189 5.49 -24.09 17.33
C GLU A 189 5.70 -24.92 16.05
N LYS A 190 4.81 -24.78 15.05
CA LYS A 190 4.82 -25.54 13.79
C LYS A 190 5.41 -24.74 12.63
N GLY A 191 5.92 -23.53 12.89
CA GLY A 191 6.45 -22.62 11.88
C GLY A 191 5.36 -21.94 11.03
N ALA A 192 4.10 -22.00 11.44
CA ALA A 192 3.05 -21.13 10.94
C ALA A 192 3.12 -19.78 11.66
N ALA A 193 2.50 -18.75 11.09
CA ALA A 193 2.55 -17.40 11.65
C ALA A 193 1.23 -16.66 11.52
N MET A 194 1.08 -15.55 12.25
CA MET A 194 0.12 -14.45 12.03
C MET A 194 0.72 -13.12 12.50
N THR A 195 0.15 -12.01 12.02
CA THR A 195 0.48 -10.67 12.54
C THR A 195 0.01 -10.53 13.99
N LYS A 196 0.91 -10.07 14.86
CA LYS A 196 0.63 -9.73 16.26
C LYS A 196 1.07 -8.31 16.54
N ILE A 197 0.28 -7.60 17.37
CA ILE A 197 0.55 -6.24 17.80
C ILE A 197 0.85 -6.24 19.29
N VAL A 198 1.97 -5.65 19.69
CA VAL A 198 2.36 -5.44 21.08
C VAL A 198 2.71 -3.97 21.31
N ARG A 199 2.74 -3.54 22.57
CA ARG A 199 3.42 -2.32 23.00
C ARG A 199 4.47 -2.61 24.05
N GLY A 200 5.43 -1.72 24.21
CA GLY A 200 6.50 -1.81 25.19
C GLY A 200 7.19 -0.46 25.38
N LYS A 201 8.28 -0.46 26.15
CA LYS A 201 9.09 0.71 26.44
C LYS A 201 10.57 0.43 26.22
N LEU A 202 11.34 1.47 25.92
CA LEU A 202 12.80 1.39 25.81
C LEU A 202 13.48 1.88 27.07
N VAL A 203 14.45 1.12 27.56
CA VAL A 203 15.41 1.55 28.59
C VAL A 203 16.76 1.78 27.94
N PHE A 204 17.26 3.01 28.04
CA PHE A 204 18.55 3.42 27.49
C PHE A 204 19.67 3.24 28.52
N GLY A 205 20.78 2.65 28.08
CA GLY A 205 22.00 2.47 28.87
C GLY A 205 23.16 2.10 27.95
N LYS A 206 24.14 1.32 28.45
CA LYS A 206 25.21 0.73 27.60
C LYS A 206 24.60 -0.10 26.47
N ARG A 207 23.54 -0.85 26.78
CA ARG A 207 22.66 -1.55 25.84
C ARG A 207 21.28 -0.90 25.90
N ILE A 208 20.56 -0.91 24.78
CA ILE A 208 19.16 -0.47 24.72
C ILE A 208 18.29 -1.72 24.86
N ARG A 209 17.26 -1.68 25.70
CA ARG A 209 16.40 -2.85 25.96
C ARG A 209 14.93 -2.52 25.79
N TRP A 210 14.22 -3.40 25.10
CA TRP A 210 12.76 -3.44 25.06
C TRP A 210 12.23 -4.09 26.32
N THR A 211 11.24 -3.46 26.96
CA THR A 211 10.74 -3.84 28.29
C THR A 211 9.23 -3.56 28.42
N SER A 212 8.63 -4.00 29.52
CA SER A 212 7.22 -3.71 29.87
C SER A 212 6.22 -4.08 28.76
N GLN A 213 6.48 -5.21 28.09
CA GLN A 213 5.68 -5.62 26.94
C GLN A 213 4.24 -5.97 27.33
N GLN A 214 3.28 -5.51 26.54
CA GLN A 214 1.87 -5.84 26.63
C GLN A 214 1.33 -6.20 25.25
N THR A 215 0.46 -7.21 25.20
CA THR A 215 -0.22 -7.58 23.95
C THR A 215 -1.37 -6.62 23.70
N ILE A 216 -1.46 -6.10 22.48
CA ILE A 216 -2.53 -5.21 22.02
C ILE A 216 -3.53 -5.96 21.17
N PHE A 217 -3.03 -6.83 20.28
CA PHE A 217 -3.87 -7.72 19.50
C PHE A 217 -3.12 -9.00 19.19
N GLN A 218 -3.81 -10.13 19.28
CA GLN A 218 -3.31 -11.43 18.86
C GLN A 218 -4.43 -12.19 18.15
N ALA A 219 -4.17 -12.60 16.91
CA ALA A 219 -5.10 -13.43 16.17
C ALA A 219 -5.31 -14.80 16.86
N PRO A 220 -6.51 -15.41 16.76
CA PRO A 220 -6.75 -16.78 17.19
C PRO A 220 -5.73 -17.77 16.60
N LYS A 221 -5.24 -18.71 17.41
CA LYS A 221 -4.15 -19.62 16.99
C LYS A 221 -4.54 -20.54 15.82
N ASP A 222 -5.82 -20.84 15.63
CA ASP A 222 -6.33 -21.61 14.50
C ASP A 222 -6.28 -20.86 13.16
N SER A 223 -6.06 -19.54 13.17
CA SER A 223 -5.86 -18.74 11.95
C SER A 223 -4.41 -18.76 11.46
N TYR A 224 -3.49 -19.39 12.19
CA TYR A 224 -2.06 -19.42 11.84
C TYR A 224 -1.86 -20.37 10.67
N ASN A 225 -1.09 -19.91 9.68
CA ASN A 225 -0.75 -20.72 8.52
C ASN A 225 0.71 -20.50 8.07
N LYS A 226 1.19 -21.40 7.21
CA LYS A 226 2.57 -21.39 6.67
C LYS A 226 2.76 -20.51 5.44
N SER A 227 1.76 -19.71 5.06
CA SER A 227 1.90 -18.78 3.94
C SER A 227 2.92 -17.70 4.28
N GLY A 228 3.87 -17.47 3.38
CA GLY A 228 4.80 -16.35 3.49
C GLY A 228 4.24 -15.02 3.00
N ASN A 229 2.95 -14.96 2.63
CA ASN A 229 2.37 -13.79 1.98
C ASN A 229 1.47 -13.00 2.93
N HIS A 230 1.36 -11.70 2.64
CA HIS A 230 0.25 -10.81 3.01
C HIS A 230 0.00 -10.63 4.52
N PHE A 231 1.01 -10.20 5.25
CA PHE A 231 0.89 -9.91 6.68
C PHE A 231 0.23 -8.56 6.99
N GLY A 232 0.17 -7.62 6.04
CA GLY A 232 -0.22 -6.24 6.32
C GLY A 232 0.71 -5.60 7.35
N SER A 233 0.14 -5.15 8.49
CA SER A 233 0.79 -4.81 9.78
C SER A 233 0.95 -3.33 10.11
N ARG A 234 0.51 -2.40 9.27
CA ARG A 234 0.68 -0.96 9.55
C ARG A 234 -0.20 -0.53 10.72
N ILE A 235 0.31 0.30 11.62
CA ILE A 235 -0.35 0.84 12.82
C ILE A 235 -0.39 2.38 12.72
N VAL A 236 -1.53 2.99 13.02
CA VAL A 236 -1.67 4.45 13.12
C VAL A 236 -2.55 4.86 14.29
N PHE A 237 -2.20 5.99 14.93
CA PHE A 237 -3.01 6.60 16.00
C PHE A 237 -3.96 7.64 15.43
N ASP A 238 -5.21 7.63 15.91
CA ASP A 238 -6.21 8.64 15.52
C ASP A 238 -6.13 9.93 16.37
N GLY A 239 -5.30 9.94 17.41
CA GLY A 239 -5.19 11.03 18.38
C GLY A 239 -6.39 11.15 19.32
N LYS A 240 -7.29 10.16 19.33
CA LYS A 240 -8.53 10.09 20.13
C LYS A 240 -8.60 8.79 20.93
N ARG A 241 -7.43 8.28 21.35
CA ARG A 241 -7.24 7.05 22.15
C ARG A 241 -7.52 5.74 21.43
N HIS A 242 -7.56 5.74 20.10
CA HIS A 242 -7.63 4.52 19.31
C HIS A 242 -6.39 4.35 18.44
N ILE A 243 -6.13 3.09 18.12
CA ILE A 243 -5.22 2.70 17.06
C ILE A 243 -6.01 1.97 15.98
N TYR A 244 -5.58 2.18 14.74
CA TYR A 244 -5.97 1.36 13.61
C TYR A 244 -4.78 0.53 13.17
N PHE A 245 -5.02 -0.72 12.75
CA PHE A 245 -3.98 -1.52 12.15
C PHE A 245 -4.49 -2.47 11.08
N SER A 246 -3.62 -2.89 10.15
CA SER A 246 -3.97 -3.81 9.07
C SER A 246 -3.46 -5.23 9.27
N ILE A 247 -4.19 -6.21 8.77
CA ILE A 247 -3.70 -7.58 8.55
C ILE A 247 -4.17 -8.04 7.16
N GLY A 248 -3.24 -8.48 6.32
CA GLY A 248 -3.57 -9.05 5.01
C GLY A 248 -4.18 -10.45 5.11
N GLU A 249 -4.64 -11.01 3.99
CA GLU A 249 -5.40 -12.27 4.01
C GLU A 249 -4.57 -13.56 4.10
N ARG A 250 -3.23 -13.42 4.14
CA ARG A 250 -2.29 -14.53 4.36
C ARG A 250 -2.38 -15.66 3.32
N GLY A 251 -2.76 -15.36 2.09
CA GLY A 251 -2.94 -16.32 1.00
C GLY A 251 -4.22 -17.17 1.09
N GLN A 252 -5.14 -16.84 1.99
CA GLN A 252 -6.46 -17.46 2.14
C GLN A 252 -7.57 -16.48 1.71
N GLN A 253 -7.71 -16.29 0.40
CA GLN A 253 -8.44 -15.14 -0.17
C GLN A 253 -9.88 -15.06 0.32
N ASP A 254 -10.60 -16.17 0.35
CA ASP A 254 -12.01 -16.19 0.76
C ASP A 254 -12.24 -15.76 2.22
N LEU A 255 -11.22 -15.89 3.10
CA LEU A 255 -11.33 -15.44 4.49
C LEU A 255 -11.37 -13.92 4.63
N ALA A 256 -10.98 -13.17 3.58
CA ALA A 256 -11.12 -11.72 3.56
C ALA A 256 -12.59 -11.28 3.68
N GLN A 257 -13.52 -12.07 3.16
CA GLN A 257 -14.97 -11.81 3.19
C GLN A 257 -15.65 -12.22 4.50
N ASP A 258 -14.99 -13.01 5.35
CA ASP A 258 -15.53 -13.40 6.65
C ASP A 258 -15.07 -12.42 7.75
N PRO A 259 -15.96 -11.55 8.30
CA PRO A 259 -15.60 -10.64 9.38
C PRO A 259 -15.25 -11.35 10.69
N GLY A 260 -15.57 -12.65 10.84
CA GLY A 260 -15.18 -13.50 11.96
C GLY A 260 -13.75 -14.04 11.88
N LYS A 261 -13.01 -13.74 10.79
CA LYS A 261 -11.63 -14.14 10.59
C LYS A 261 -10.69 -12.93 10.51
N PRO A 262 -9.44 -13.06 11.00
CA PRO A 262 -8.51 -11.94 11.05
C PRO A 262 -7.88 -11.58 9.70
N ASN A 263 -8.05 -12.44 8.70
CA ASN A 263 -7.47 -12.34 7.37
C ASN A 263 -8.10 -11.18 6.59
N GLY A 264 -7.30 -10.26 6.05
CA GLY A 264 -7.78 -9.26 5.08
C GLY A 264 -8.69 -8.20 5.69
N LYS A 265 -8.22 -7.57 6.77
CA LYS A 265 -8.99 -6.63 7.61
C LYS A 265 -8.19 -5.38 7.94
N ILE A 266 -8.92 -4.28 8.16
CA ILE A 266 -8.46 -3.17 9.00
C ILE A 266 -9.18 -3.30 10.35
N PHE A 267 -8.43 -3.16 11.43
CA PHE A 267 -8.90 -3.23 12.81
C PHE A 267 -8.88 -1.86 13.47
N ARG A 268 -9.71 -1.69 14.50
CA ARG A 268 -9.69 -0.54 15.41
C ARG A 268 -9.83 -1.03 16.85
N VAL A 269 -8.88 -0.65 17.70
CA VAL A 269 -8.90 -0.92 19.14
C VAL A 269 -8.54 0.35 19.93
N ASN A 270 -8.85 0.39 21.22
CA ASN A 270 -8.28 1.38 22.11
C ASN A 270 -6.75 1.18 22.20
N GLU A 271 -6.02 2.22 22.61
CA GLU A 271 -4.56 2.14 22.78
C GLU A 271 -4.10 0.99 23.72
N ASP A 272 -4.94 0.52 24.64
CA ASP A 272 -4.64 -0.62 25.52
C ASP A 272 -5.05 -2.00 24.95
N GLY A 273 -5.59 -2.04 23.73
CA GLY A 273 -6.06 -3.25 23.06
C GLY A 273 -7.52 -3.61 23.35
N THR A 274 -8.21 -2.88 24.24
CA THR A 274 -9.64 -3.12 24.47
C THR A 274 -10.49 -2.66 23.27
N VAL A 275 -11.65 -3.27 23.07
CA VAL A 275 -12.52 -2.97 21.92
C VAL A 275 -13.38 -1.73 22.19
N PRO A 276 -13.39 -0.71 21.31
CA PRO A 276 -14.31 0.41 21.39
C PRO A 276 -15.77 -0.03 21.26
N PRO A 277 -16.70 0.48 22.09
CA PRO A 277 -18.09 0.03 22.11
C PRO A 277 -18.86 0.34 20.82
N ASP A 278 -18.36 1.26 20.00
CA ASP A 278 -18.96 1.63 18.72
C ASP A 278 -18.31 0.88 17.53
N ASN A 279 -17.49 -0.16 17.73
CA ASN A 279 -16.99 -0.97 16.61
C ASN A 279 -18.13 -1.66 15.84
N PRO A 280 -18.04 -1.74 14.50
CA PRO A 280 -19.16 -2.17 13.65
C PRO A 280 -19.56 -3.65 13.80
N PHE A 281 -18.68 -4.50 14.33
CA PHE A 281 -18.92 -5.94 14.48
C PHE A 281 -19.02 -6.40 15.94
N LEU A 282 -18.99 -5.47 16.90
CA LEU A 282 -19.14 -5.81 18.32
C LEU A 282 -20.53 -6.40 18.59
N GLY A 283 -20.59 -7.57 19.22
CA GLY A 283 -21.84 -8.28 19.53
C GLY A 283 -22.53 -8.92 18.31
N GLY A 284 -21.90 -8.90 17.13
CA GLY A 284 -22.40 -9.48 15.89
C GLY A 284 -21.66 -10.75 15.44
N LYS A 285 -21.77 -11.09 14.15
CA LYS A 285 -21.13 -12.27 13.53
C LYS A 285 -19.67 -12.03 13.10
N GLY A 286 -18.95 -11.10 13.73
CA GLY A 286 -17.57 -10.75 13.38
C GLY A 286 -16.66 -10.63 14.59
N LEU A 287 -15.35 -10.54 14.35
CA LEU A 287 -14.40 -10.20 15.40
C LEU A 287 -14.67 -8.78 15.87
N PRO A 288 -14.75 -8.54 17.19
CA PRO A 288 -15.18 -7.27 17.74
C PRO A 288 -14.20 -6.12 17.40
N GLU A 289 -12.93 -6.40 17.15
CA GLU A 289 -11.89 -5.43 16.77
C GLU A 289 -11.96 -4.99 15.30
N VAL A 290 -12.70 -5.69 14.44
CA VAL A 290 -12.71 -5.39 12.99
C VAL A 290 -13.39 -4.05 12.74
N TRP A 291 -12.75 -3.23 11.90
CA TRP A 291 -13.28 -1.95 11.43
C TRP A 291 -13.80 -2.05 10.00
N SER A 292 -13.08 -2.76 9.12
CA SER A 292 -13.50 -3.04 7.74
C SER A 292 -12.88 -4.34 7.21
N TYR A 293 -13.43 -4.87 6.13
CA TYR A 293 -13.08 -6.20 5.60
C TYR A 293 -13.06 -6.25 4.08
N GLY A 294 -12.67 -7.39 3.51
CA GLY A 294 -12.54 -7.55 2.06
C GLY A 294 -11.26 -6.91 1.51
N HIS A 295 -10.18 -6.92 2.29
CA HIS A 295 -8.85 -6.45 1.90
C HIS A 295 -7.96 -7.62 1.49
N ARG A 296 -7.01 -7.40 0.58
CA ARG A 296 -5.98 -8.37 0.20
C ARG A 296 -4.74 -8.22 1.07
N ASN A 297 -4.02 -7.11 0.93
CA ASN A 297 -2.76 -6.90 1.65
C ASN A 297 -2.45 -5.41 1.85
N PRO A 298 -3.12 -4.76 2.82
CA PRO A 298 -2.87 -3.35 3.12
C PRO A 298 -1.48 -3.15 3.74
N GLN A 299 -0.60 -2.46 3.02
CA GLN A 299 0.78 -2.20 3.42
C GLN A 299 0.95 -0.78 4.02
N GLY A 300 0.18 0.17 3.52
CA GLY A 300 0.15 1.55 3.97
C GLY A 300 -1.15 1.85 4.70
N LEU A 301 -1.08 2.68 5.72
CA LEU A 301 -2.22 3.16 6.48
C LEU A 301 -1.84 4.55 7.00
N ALA A 302 -2.70 5.53 6.84
CA ALA A 302 -2.47 6.89 7.28
C ALA A 302 -3.77 7.57 7.72
N ILE A 303 -3.66 8.48 8.68
CA ILE A 303 -4.77 9.35 9.09
C ILE A 303 -4.48 10.77 8.63
N ASP A 304 -5.36 11.30 7.78
CA ASP A 304 -5.22 12.65 7.24
C ASP A 304 -5.41 13.74 8.31
N LEU A 305 -5.35 15.00 7.88
CA LEU A 305 -5.53 16.14 8.79
C LEU A 305 -6.96 16.31 9.31
N ASN A 306 -7.93 15.60 8.72
CA ASN A 306 -9.35 15.64 9.10
C ASN A 306 -9.76 14.41 9.92
N GLY A 307 -8.86 13.45 10.13
CA GLY A 307 -9.16 12.21 10.84
C GLY A 307 -9.71 11.08 9.96
N ASN A 308 -9.64 11.21 8.63
CA ASN A 308 -9.98 10.15 7.70
C ASN A 308 -8.85 9.12 7.63
N VAL A 309 -9.21 7.83 7.68
CA VAL A 309 -8.27 6.72 7.55
C VAL A 309 -8.16 6.36 6.07
N PHE A 310 -6.94 6.34 5.53
CA PHE A 310 -6.64 5.88 4.19
C PHE A 310 -5.69 4.70 4.23
N ASP A 311 -5.81 3.79 3.28
CA ASP A 311 -4.87 2.70 3.10
C ASP A 311 -4.36 2.64 1.66
N THR A 312 -3.21 1.99 1.50
CA THR A 312 -2.76 1.47 0.20
C THR A 312 -2.53 -0.02 0.31
N GLU A 313 -3.03 -0.76 -0.67
CA GLU A 313 -2.90 -2.21 -0.69
C GLU A 313 -2.51 -2.79 -2.04
N HIS A 314 -1.84 -3.94 -2.00
CA HIS A 314 -1.39 -4.64 -3.20
C HIS A 314 -2.54 -5.39 -3.87
N GLY A 315 -2.66 -5.21 -5.18
CA GLY A 315 -3.36 -6.13 -6.07
C GLY A 315 -2.49 -7.34 -6.47
N PRO A 316 -3.07 -8.30 -7.19
CA PRO A 316 -2.39 -9.29 -8.02
C PRO A 316 -1.50 -8.68 -9.13
N ARG A 317 -1.69 -9.05 -10.40
CA ARG A 317 -1.05 -8.36 -11.54
C ARG A 317 -1.89 -7.15 -11.92
N GLY A 318 -1.39 -5.97 -11.55
CA GLY A 318 -2.18 -4.74 -11.60
C GLY A 318 -3.11 -4.58 -10.40
N GLY A 319 -3.79 -3.44 -10.33
CA GLY A 319 -4.89 -3.22 -9.41
C GLY A 319 -4.45 -3.04 -7.96
N ASP A 320 -3.29 -2.42 -7.72
CA ASP A 320 -3.07 -1.87 -6.38
C ASP A 320 -4.05 -0.72 -6.15
N GLU A 321 -4.41 -0.51 -4.90
CA GLU A 321 -5.50 0.37 -4.52
C GLU A 321 -5.08 1.41 -3.50
N PHE A 322 -5.74 2.56 -3.56
CA PHE A 322 -5.74 3.60 -2.54
C PHE A 322 -7.18 3.85 -2.10
N ASN A 323 -7.51 3.49 -0.86
CA ASN A 323 -8.88 3.55 -0.36
C ASN A 323 -9.06 4.57 0.76
N LEU A 324 -10.29 5.08 0.86
CA LEU A 324 -10.80 5.76 2.05
C LEU A 324 -11.52 4.73 2.94
N ILE A 325 -10.94 4.43 4.09
CA ILE A 325 -11.41 3.38 4.99
C ILE A 325 -12.65 3.82 5.79
N LYS A 326 -13.80 3.26 5.42
CA LYS A 326 -15.11 3.44 6.05
C LYS A 326 -15.44 2.34 7.07
N LYS A 327 -16.18 2.73 8.11
CA LYS A 327 -16.71 1.86 9.16
C LYS A 327 -17.62 0.77 8.59
N GLY A 328 -17.31 -0.50 8.88
CA GLY A 328 -18.11 -1.67 8.53
C GLY A 328 -18.10 -2.03 7.03
N ALA A 329 -17.35 -1.30 6.21
CA ALA A 329 -17.36 -1.46 4.76
C ALA A 329 -16.61 -2.72 4.29
N ASN A 330 -17.02 -3.20 3.11
CA ASN A 330 -16.42 -4.30 2.36
C ASN A 330 -15.66 -3.75 1.15
N TYR A 331 -14.35 -4.03 1.03
CA TYR A 331 -13.50 -3.58 -0.08
C TYR A 331 -13.42 -4.60 -1.23
N GLY A 332 -14.22 -5.67 -1.13
CA GLY A 332 -14.52 -6.53 -2.27
C GLY A 332 -13.55 -7.66 -2.53
N TRP A 333 -12.30 -7.65 -2.03
CA TRP A 333 -11.37 -8.76 -2.26
C TRP A 333 -11.88 -10.09 -1.67
N PRO A 334 -11.85 -11.22 -2.42
CA PRO A 334 -11.43 -11.38 -3.82
C PRO A 334 -12.62 -11.39 -4.82
N LYS A 335 -13.83 -11.00 -4.38
CA LYS A 335 -15.07 -11.07 -5.17
C LYS A 335 -15.16 -9.96 -6.22
N ALA A 336 -14.64 -8.77 -5.93
CA ALA A 336 -14.46 -7.66 -6.86
C ALA A 336 -13.00 -7.21 -6.83
N ILE A 337 -12.33 -7.23 -7.99
CA ILE A 337 -10.90 -6.88 -8.10
C ILE A 337 -10.65 -6.13 -9.42
N TYR A 338 -9.60 -5.31 -9.46
CA TYR A 338 -9.22 -4.52 -10.63
C TYR A 338 -8.04 -5.08 -11.42
N SER A 339 -7.68 -6.32 -11.17
CA SER A 339 -6.44 -6.98 -11.61
C SER A 339 -6.70 -8.29 -12.35
N ILE A 340 -5.65 -8.87 -12.93
CA ILE A 340 -5.65 -10.26 -13.42
C ILE A 340 -4.68 -11.12 -12.61
N ASN A 341 -4.70 -12.44 -12.84
CA ASN A 341 -3.73 -13.34 -12.22
C ASN A 341 -2.34 -13.19 -12.86
N TYR A 342 -1.30 -13.55 -12.12
CA TYR A 342 0.09 -13.42 -12.58
C TYR A 342 0.42 -14.32 -13.78
N ASP A 343 -0.34 -15.40 -13.99
CA ASP A 343 -0.23 -16.33 -15.12
C ASP A 343 -1.02 -15.87 -16.37
N ASP A 344 -1.42 -14.58 -16.42
CA ASP A 344 -2.14 -13.97 -17.53
C ASP A 344 -3.59 -14.49 -17.72
N VAL A 345 -4.14 -15.15 -16.70
CA VAL A 345 -5.52 -15.62 -16.68
C VAL A 345 -6.42 -14.63 -15.91
N PRO A 346 -7.65 -14.35 -16.39
CA PRO A 346 -8.60 -13.55 -15.62
C PRO A 346 -9.01 -14.20 -14.29
N MET A 347 -9.30 -13.39 -13.28
CA MET A 347 -9.83 -13.86 -11.99
C MET A 347 -11.33 -13.51 -11.87
N THR A 348 -11.62 -12.27 -11.51
CA THR A 348 -12.97 -11.67 -11.48
C THR A 348 -12.90 -10.30 -12.16
N PHE A 349 -13.96 -9.52 -12.07
CA PHE A 349 -14.05 -8.14 -12.54
C PHE A 349 -14.52 -7.24 -11.39
N PRO A 350 -14.41 -5.91 -11.50
CA PRO A 350 -14.51 -5.05 -10.32
C PRO A 350 -15.94 -4.69 -9.90
N TRP A 351 -16.95 -5.19 -10.61
CA TRP A 351 -18.34 -4.79 -10.37
C TRP A 351 -19.00 -5.75 -9.36
N PRO A 352 -19.85 -5.23 -8.47
CA PRO A 352 -20.62 -6.06 -7.55
C PRO A 352 -21.38 -7.20 -8.23
N ARG A 353 -21.41 -8.34 -7.56
CA ARG A 353 -22.29 -9.47 -7.87
C ARG A 353 -23.15 -9.79 -6.65
N ASP A 354 -24.30 -10.41 -6.89
CA ASP A 354 -25.12 -11.02 -5.84
C ASP A 354 -25.68 -10.03 -4.80
N GLY A 355 -25.86 -8.76 -5.18
CA GLY A 355 -26.46 -7.73 -4.32
C GLY A 355 -25.58 -7.25 -3.16
N VAL A 356 -24.30 -7.64 -3.12
CA VAL A 356 -23.35 -7.19 -2.09
C VAL A 356 -22.71 -5.88 -2.52
N ALA A 357 -22.82 -4.82 -1.71
CA ALA A 357 -22.14 -3.56 -1.97
C ALA A 357 -20.64 -3.66 -1.62
N TYR A 358 -19.79 -3.19 -2.53
CA TYR A 358 -18.35 -3.04 -2.31
C TYR A 358 -17.97 -1.57 -2.39
N GLU A 359 -17.05 -1.14 -1.53
CA GLU A 359 -16.43 0.17 -1.63
C GLU A 359 -15.36 0.14 -2.71
N ALA A 360 -15.41 1.11 -3.63
CA ALA A 360 -14.43 1.24 -4.69
C ALA A 360 -13.23 2.07 -4.22
N PRO A 361 -12.01 1.77 -4.69
CA PRO A 361 -10.83 2.58 -4.44
C PRO A 361 -10.96 3.98 -5.05
N LEU A 362 -10.32 4.96 -4.40
CA LEU A 362 -10.24 6.32 -4.93
C LEU A 362 -9.26 6.42 -6.10
N LEU A 363 -8.18 5.64 -6.05
CA LEU A 363 -7.16 5.54 -7.10
C LEU A 363 -6.71 4.08 -7.22
N ARG A 364 -6.38 3.67 -8.45
CA ARG A 364 -5.79 2.37 -8.75
C ARG A 364 -4.52 2.51 -9.57
N TRP A 365 -3.55 1.63 -9.30
CA TRP A 365 -2.37 1.49 -10.15
C TRP A 365 -2.54 0.32 -11.12
N LEU A 366 -2.63 0.65 -12.41
CA LEU A 366 -2.67 -0.29 -13.52
C LEU A 366 -1.63 0.14 -14.56
N PRO A 367 -0.43 -0.49 -14.59
CA PRO A 367 0.03 -1.63 -13.80
C PRO A 367 0.31 -1.31 -12.33
N SER A 368 0.40 -2.36 -11.52
CA SER A 368 0.71 -2.29 -10.08
C SER A 368 2.14 -1.77 -9.86
N CYS A 369 2.30 -0.90 -8.86
CA CYS A 369 3.62 -0.44 -8.41
C CYS A 369 4.09 -1.16 -7.13
N ALA A 370 3.30 -2.13 -6.63
CA ALA A 370 3.38 -2.72 -5.30
C ALA A 370 3.41 -1.65 -4.20
N THR A 371 2.29 -0.94 -4.04
CA THR A 371 2.09 0.16 -3.08
C THR A 371 2.41 -0.24 -1.63
N CYS A 372 3.11 0.63 -0.90
CA CYS A 372 3.62 0.31 0.43
C CYS A 372 3.35 1.43 1.45
N GLY A 373 4.38 2.00 2.08
CA GLY A 373 4.22 3.12 3.02
C GLY A 373 3.36 4.25 2.47
N LEU A 374 2.52 4.79 3.36
CA LEU A 374 1.61 5.88 3.10
C LEU A 374 1.79 6.93 4.20
N ALA A 375 2.14 8.15 3.81
CA ALA A 375 2.29 9.27 4.74
C ALA A 375 1.42 10.45 4.35
N VAL A 376 1.14 11.31 5.34
CA VAL A 376 0.44 12.59 5.13
C VAL A 376 1.45 13.71 5.39
N VAL A 377 1.53 14.67 4.46
CA VAL A 377 2.35 15.87 4.66
C VAL A 377 1.64 16.79 5.64
N ARG A 378 2.17 16.94 6.87
CA ARG A 378 1.46 17.65 7.95
C ARG A 378 1.84 19.14 8.10
N GLY A 379 3.10 19.47 7.86
CA GLY A 379 3.64 20.81 8.09
C GLY A 379 3.79 21.66 6.83
N PRO A 380 4.25 22.92 6.98
CA PRO A 380 4.34 23.89 5.89
C PRO A 380 5.59 23.71 5.01
N LYS A 381 6.54 22.86 5.41
CA LYS A 381 7.85 22.63 4.76
C LYS A 381 7.77 22.10 3.33
N PHE A 382 6.59 21.72 2.83
CA PHE A 382 6.43 21.38 1.40
C PHE A 382 5.34 22.25 0.77
N GLY A 383 5.15 23.45 1.34
CA GLY A 383 4.17 24.46 0.95
C GLY A 383 2.78 23.88 0.69
N LYS A 384 2.40 23.88 -0.59
CA LYS A 384 1.08 23.43 -1.06
C LYS A 384 0.84 21.93 -0.91
N TRP A 385 1.83 21.13 -0.54
CA TRP A 385 1.64 19.70 -0.28
C TRP A 385 0.96 19.42 1.06
N LYS A 386 0.81 20.39 1.96
CA LYS A 386 0.16 20.17 3.26
C LYS A 386 -1.24 19.54 3.08
N GLY A 387 -1.44 18.37 3.66
CA GLY A 387 -2.66 17.55 3.57
C GLY A 387 -2.67 16.55 2.41
N ASP A 388 -1.71 16.61 1.48
CA ASP A 388 -1.52 15.59 0.46
C ASP A 388 -0.94 14.31 1.08
N LEU A 389 -1.23 13.18 0.44
CA LEU A 389 -0.67 11.88 0.78
C LEU A 389 0.49 11.52 -0.13
N LEU A 390 1.40 10.71 0.39
CA LEU A 390 2.56 10.19 -0.31
C LEU A 390 2.58 8.67 -0.22
N ALA A 391 2.55 8.00 -1.36
CA ALA A 391 2.52 6.54 -1.47
C ALA A 391 3.82 6.03 -2.11
N GLY A 392 4.53 5.16 -1.40
CA GLY A 392 5.71 4.48 -1.94
C GLY A 392 5.33 3.27 -2.79
N GLY A 393 6.16 2.91 -3.78
CA GLY A 393 6.01 1.70 -4.59
C GLY A 393 7.26 0.83 -4.58
N LEU A 394 7.10 -0.44 -4.23
CA LEU A 394 8.18 -1.42 -4.19
C LEU A 394 8.60 -1.88 -5.59
N ALA A 395 7.67 -2.32 -6.41
CA ALA A 395 7.95 -2.83 -7.75
C ALA A 395 8.16 -1.68 -8.74
N GLY A 396 7.37 -0.60 -8.60
CA GLY A 396 7.51 0.61 -9.39
C GLY A 396 8.75 1.43 -9.04
N LYS A 397 9.34 1.19 -7.86
CA LYS A 397 10.50 1.94 -7.34
C LYS A 397 10.24 3.44 -7.34
N ASN A 398 9.05 3.84 -6.91
CA ASN A 398 8.53 5.18 -7.08
C ASN A 398 7.97 5.77 -5.79
N LEU A 399 7.80 7.08 -5.77
CA LEU A 399 7.02 7.83 -4.79
C LEU A 399 5.96 8.64 -5.53
N ASP A 400 4.70 8.47 -5.16
CA ASP A 400 3.59 9.21 -5.74
C ASP A 400 2.99 10.18 -4.72
N ARG A 401 2.61 11.37 -5.18
CA ARG A 401 1.81 12.34 -4.44
C ARG A 401 0.35 12.25 -4.87
N ILE A 402 -0.54 12.19 -3.89
CA ILE A 402 -1.98 12.07 -4.08
C ILE A 402 -2.68 13.20 -3.33
N ARG A 403 -3.47 14.00 -4.04
CA ARG A 403 -4.29 15.05 -3.43
C ARG A 403 -5.75 14.65 -3.44
N VAL A 404 -6.36 14.64 -2.25
CA VAL A 404 -7.79 14.35 -2.07
C VAL A 404 -8.54 15.63 -1.73
N LYS A 405 -9.64 15.90 -2.43
CA LYS A 405 -10.60 16.97 -2.10
C LYS A 405 -12.02 16.45 -2.23
N GLY A 406 -12.86 16.72 -1.24
CA GLY A 406 -14.27 16.28 -1.25
C GLY A 406 -14.44 14.77 -1.42
N GLY A 407 -13.52 13.96 -0.87
CA GLY A 407 -13.53 12.50 -0.98
C GLY A 407 -13.12 11.96 -2.36
N LYS A 408 -12.52 12.78 -3.24
CA LYS A 408 -12.03 12.36 -4.56
C LYS A 408 -10.57 12.70 -4.74
N VAL A 409 -9.84 11.86 -5.48
CA VAL A 409 -8.50 12.19 -5.95
C VAL A 409 -8.64 13.25 -7.05
N VAL A 410 -8.04 14.42 -6.83
CA VAL A 410 -8.05 15.54 -7.78
C VAL A 410 -6.70 15.77 -8.44
N GLU A 411 -5.63 15.22 -7.85
CA GLU A 411 -4.31 15.18 -8.46
C GLU A 411 -3.57 13.91 -8.04
N HIS A 412 -2.88 13.30 -9.02
CA HIS A 412 -1.93 12.23 -8.85
C HIS A 412 -0.66 12.58 -9.64
N GLU A 413 0.50 12.40 -9.02
CA GLU A 413 1.79 12.78 -9.58
C GLU A 413 2.90 11.84 -9.09
N GLU A 414 3.60 11.16 -9.99
CA GLU A 414 4.83 10.44 -9.67
C GLU A 414 5.94 11.48 -9.44
N LEU A 415 6.44 11.56 -8.21
CA LEU A 415 7.48 12.51 -7.80
C LEU A 415 8.89 11.98 -8.08
N LEU A 416 9.07 10.68 -7.93
CA LEU A 416 10.35 10.00 -7.90
C LEU A 416 10.21 8.63 -8.54
N GLN A 417 11.24 8.19 -9.28
CA GLN A 417 11.37 6.82 -9.74
C GLN A 417 12.86 6.39 -9.79
N GLY A 418 13.13 5.12 -9.49
CA GLY A 418 14.42 4.47 -9.75
C GLY A 418 15.48 4.59 -8.65
N MET A 419 15.15 5.14 -7.49
CA MET A 419 16.05 5.22 -6.32
C MET A 419 16.25 3.89 -5.58
N GLY A 420 15.32 2.96 -5.74
CA GLY A 420 15.24 1.74 -4.94
C GLY A 420 13.79 1.36 -4.74
N ARG A 421 13.53 0.20 -4.13
CA ARG A 421 12.17 -0.21 -3.79
C ARG A 421 11.75 0.60 -2.57
N VAL A 422 10.89 1.61 -2.75
CA VAL A 422 10.38 2.36 -1.60
C VAL A 422 9.53 1.39 -0.79
N ARG A 423 9.85 1.22 0.49
CA ARG A 423 9.18 0.33 1.45
C ARG A 423 8.32 1.14 2.41
N ASP A 424 8.86 2.24 2.92
CA ASP A 424 8.13 3.13 3.80
C ASP A 424 8.28 4.58 3.39
N VAL A 425 7.27 5.36 3.75
CA VAL A 425 7.26 6.82 3.62
C VAL A 425 6.80 7.36 4.96
N ALA A 426 7.56 8.26 5.56
CA ALA A 426 7.27 8.80 6.87
C ALA A 426 7.45 10.33 6.91
N TYR A 427 6.60 11.02 7.66
CA TYR A 427 6.72 12.46 7.88
C TYR A 427 7.50 12.71 9.18
N GLY A 428 8.72 13.23 9.05
CA GLY A 428 9.64 13.39 10.17
C GLY A 428 9.32 14.60 11.08
N PRO A 429 9.82 14.60 12.32
CA PRO A 429 9.60 15.69 13.27
C PRO A 429 10.26 17.01 12.86
N ASP A 430 11.26 16.97 11.96
CA ASP A 430 11.91 18.13 11.36
C ASP A 430 11.15 18.67 10.12
N GLY A 431 9.99 18.08 9.84
CA GLY A 431 9.11 18.38 8.72
C GLY A 431 9.57 17.83 7.37
N ALA A 432 10.68 17.10 7.29
CA ALA A 432 11.11 16.41 6.07
C ALA A 432 10.27 15.15 5.81
N ILE A 433 10.29 14.67 4.57
CA ILE A 433 9.69 13.39 4.19
C ILE A 433 10.83 12.37 4.11
N TYR A 434 10.71 11.25 4.81
CA TYR A 434 11.69 10.19 4.81
C TYR A 434 11.21 9.01 3.99
N LEU A 435 12.14 8.39 3.26
CA LEU A 435 11.92 7.18 2.48
C LEU A 435 12.78 6.06 3.05
N VAL A 436 12.17 4.91 3.31
CA VAL A 436 12.89 3.66 3.60
C VAL A 436 12.97 2.87 2.31
N LEU A 437 14.18 2.53 1.88
CA LEU A 437 14.43 1.82 0.63
C LEU A 437 14.85 0.37 0.89
N ASN A 438 14.54 -0.52 -0.05
CA ASN A 438 15.15 -1.84 -0.16
C ASN A 438 15.79 -1.99 -1.55
N GLY A 439 17.03 -2.52 -1.60
CA GLY A 439 17.83 -2.59 -2.83
C GLY A 439 18.01 -1.23 -3.51
N PRO A 440 18.72 -0.27 -2.87
CA PRO A 440 19.59 -0.46 -1.69
C PRO A 440 18.83 -0.38 -0.35
N ASP A 441 19.39 -0.96 0.72
CA ASP A 441 18.84 -0.85 2.08
C ASP A 441 19.27 0.47 2.75
N GLU A 442 18.50 1.54 2.51
CA GLU A 442 18.82 2.92 2.90
C GLU A 442 17.65 3.66 3.54
N VAL A 443 17.97 4.76 4.24
CA VAL A 443 16.99 5.79 4.60
C VAL A 443 17.41 7.10 3.96
N ASP A 444 16.56 7.58 3.06
CA ASP A 444 16.69 8.87 2.40
C ASP A 444 15.67 9.86 2.95
N ARG A 445 15.85 11.15 2.66
CA ARG A 445 14.87 12.19 2.92
C ARG A 445 14.75 13.18 1.78
N LEU A 446 13.57 13.74 1.62
CA LEU A 446 13.29 14.87 0.77
C LEU A 446 13.45 16.14 1.60
N VAL A 447 14.08 17.15 1.03
CA VAL A 447 14.23 18.50 1.60
C VAL A 447 13.83 19.55 0.59
N GLU A 448 13.40 20.72 1.06
CA GLU A 448 13.02 21.84 0.20
C GLU A 448 14.17 22.25 -0.72
N ALA A 449 13.81 22.63 -1.95
CA ALA A 449 14.72 23.24 -2.90
C ALA A 449 14.14 24.58 -3.40
N PRO A 450 15.00 25.53 -3.80
CA PRO A 450 14.58 26.82 -4.35
C PRO A 450 13.66 26.72 -5.57
#